data_AF-A0A6C0HA83-F1
#
_entry.id   AF-A0A6C0HA83-F1
#
_cell.length_a   1.000
_cell.length_b   1.000
_cell.length_c   1.000
_cell.angle_alpha   90.00
_cell.angle_beta   90.00
_cell.angle_gamma   90.00
#
_symmetry.space_group_name_H-M   'P 1'
#
loop_
_entity.id
_entity.type
_entity.pdbx_description
1 polymer ?
#
loop_
_entity_poly.entity_id
_entity_poly.type
_entity_poly.pdbx_seq_one_letter_code
_entity_poly.pdbx_strand_id
1 'polypeptide(L)'
;MEITKNQLATNGRVNAKYPKTSDLFQMYDKIPVNQCSTFRDPTEGLWDNTALSKTFFSAENMGIIQNGIRAGVYKKSNGQYIISDQDGDTLKIIMRSIFLQNAANQPTNIKGQVEQLNKIVLNYAVDQVYSEAIGYYKYIQDASTMYTPMDPPIMSSNNDKQLVLKPWF
;
A
#
# COMPACT_ATOMS: atom_id res chain seq x y z
N MET A 1 -7.32 28.51 30.09
CA MET A 1 -8.12 27.35 29.69
C MET A 1 -7.16 26.23 29.33
N GLU A 2 -6.88 25.37 30.30
CA GLU A 2 -6.00 24.22 30.13
C GLU A 2 -6.65 23.21 29.20
N ILE A 3 -5.93 22.83 28.14
CA ILE A 3 -6.31 21.74 27.26
C ILE A 3 -6.09 20.46 28.06
N THR A 4 -7.17 19.92 28.63
CA THR A 4 -7.19 18.61 29.28
C THR A 4 -6.61 17.58 28.32
N LYS A 5 -5.45 17.03 28.67
CA LYS A 5 -4.91 15.82 28.07
C LYS A 5 -5.90 14.70 28.34
N ASN A 6 -6.86 14.51 27.43
CA ASN A 6 -7.69 13.31 27.39
C ASN A 6 -6.74 12.14 27.17
N GLN A 7 -6.33 11.46 28.25
CA GLN A 7 -5.76 10.14 28.16
C GLN A 7 -6.85 9.25 27.57
N LEU A 8 -6.79 9.04 26.25
CA LEU A 8 -7.62 8.06 25.56
C LEU A 8 -7.52 6.76 26.35
N ALA A 9 -8.63 6.34 26.97
CA ALA A 9 -8.71 5.07 27.67
C ALA A 9 -8.24 3.98 26.71
N THR A 10 -7.10 3.36 27.01
CA THR A 10 -6.52 2.35 26.14
C THR A 10 -7.29 1.05 26.35
N ASN A 11 -7.73 0.43 25.27
CA ASN A 11 -8.40 -0.88 25.28
C ASN A 11 -7.41 -2.05 25.53
N GLY A 12 -6.26 -1.79 26.15
CA GLY A 12 -5.17 -2.74 26.35
C GLY A 12 -4.41 -3.15 25.09
N ARG A 13 -4.78 -2.67 23.88
CA ARG A 13 -4.08 -2.96 22.62
C ARG A 13 -3.11 -1.86 22.23
N VAL A 14 -2.19 -2.20 21.34
CA VAL A 14 -1.25 -1.25 20.75
C VAL A 14 -2.00 -0.34 19.79
N ASN A 15 -1.93 0.98 20.03
CA ASN A 15 -2.50 1.97 19.12
C ASN A 15 -1.53 2.26 17.98
N ALA A 16 -1.73 1.60 16.83
CA ALA A 16 -0.90 1.77 15.64
C ALA A 16 -1.32 2.97 14.77
N LYS A 17 -2.47 3.60 15.04
CA LYS A 17 -2.97 4.76 14.26
C LYS A 17 -2.25 6.07 14.59
N TYR A 18 -1.88 6.23 15.85
CA TYR A 18 -1.24 7.44 16.36
C TYR A 18 0.03 7.05 17.13
N PRO A 19 1.10 6.61 16.41
CA PRO A 19 2.36 6.35 17.08
C PRO A 19 2.85 7.63 17.77
N LYS A 20 3.21 7.53 19.05
CA LYS A 20 3.96 8.60 19.73
C LYS A 20 5.35 8.65 19.11
N THR A 21 5.54 9.60 18.20
CA THR A 21 6.76 9.77 17.42
C THR A 21 8.01 10.06 18.27
N SER A 22 7.86 10.52 19.51
CA SER A 22 8.98 10.81 20.42
C SER A 22 9.73 9.56 20.92
N ASP A 23 9.06 8.42 20.99
CA ASP A 23 9.59 7.24 21.69
C ASP A 23 10.17 6.20 20.70
N LEU A 24 9.77 6.27 19.43
CA LEU A 24 10.16 5.31 18.39
C LEU A 24 11.61 5.48 17.89
N PHE A 25 12.19 6.68 18.01
CA PHE A 25 13.52 6.98 17.45
C PHE A 25 14.67 6.90 18.47
N GLN A 26 14.40 6.49 19.72
CA GLN A 26 15.44 6.43 20.74
C GLN A 26 16.36 5.19 20.62
N MET A 27 15.97 4.19 19.81
CA MET A 27 16.65 2.89 19.78
C MET A 27 16.98 2.36 18.37
N TYR A 28 16.65 3.09 17.30
CA TYR A 28 16.95 2.66 15.91
C TYR A 28 18.32 3.14 15.42
N ASP A 29 19.00 2.25 14.70
CA ASP A 29 20.26 2.54 14.00
C ASP A 29 20.01 3.48 12.79
N LYS A 30 20.90 4.47 12.58
CA LYS A 30 20.74 5.58 11.63
C LYS A 30 21.22 5.24 10.21
N ILE A 31 21.14 3.99 9.80
CA ILE A 31 21.59 3.58 8.47
C ILE A 31 20.50 3.96 7.45
N PRO A 32 20.78 4.80 6.43
CA PRO A 32 19.78 5.21 5.45
C PRO A 32 19.40 4.03 4.54
N VAL A 33 18.20 3.48 4.76
CA VAL A 33 17.68 2.30 4.03
C VAL A 33 17.13 2.67 2.62
N ASN A 34 16.77 3.94 2.39
CA ASN A 34 16.13 4.40 1.14
C ASN A 34 17.12 4.84 0.04
N GLN A 35 18.29 4.20 -0.08
CA GLN A 35 19.17 4.47 -1.22
C GLN A 35 18.74 3.61 -2.41
N CYS A 36 18.01 4.19 -3.36
CA CYS A 36 17.65 3.53 -4.64
C CYS A 36 18.88 3.19 -5.54
N SER A 37 20.10 3.36 -5.04
CA SER A 37 21.36 3.18 -5.78
C SER A 37 22.00 1.79 -5.62
N THR A 38 21.51 0.93 -4.72
CA THR A 38 22.19 -0.35 -4.40
C THR A 38 21.83 -1.56 -5.27
N PHE A 39 20.82 -1.47 -6.14
CA PHE A 39 20.73 -2.42 -7.26
C PHE A 39 21.67 -1.96 -8.37
N ARG A 40 22.84 -2.60 -8.40
CA ARG A 40 23.76 -2.67 -9.54
C ARG A 40 22.93 -2.80 -10.82
N ASP A 41 23.07 -1.80 -11.69
CA ASP A 41 22.32 -1.51 -12.92
C ASP A 41 21.26 -2.57 -13.33
N PRO A 42 19.96 -2.23 -13.46
CA PRO A 42 18.91 -3.17 -13.93
C PRO A 42 19.23 -3.90 -15.23
N THR A 43 20.17 -3.35 -16.01
CA THR A 43 20.67 -3.87 -17.28
C THR A 43 21.97 -4.68 -17.18
N GLU A 44 22.62 -4.74 -16.02
CA GLU A 44 23.93 -5.39 -15.86
C GLU A 44 23.85 -6.89 -16.13
N GLY A 45 24.66 -7.36 -17.08
CA GLY A 45 24.84 -8.78 -17.41
C GLY A 45 23.88 -9.40 -18.42
N LEU A 46 22.91 -8.66 -19.00
CA LEU A 46 21.93 -9.29 -19.91
C LEU A 46 21.53 -8.48 -21.15
N TRP A 47 21.89 -7.19 -21.28
CA TRP A 47 21.25 -6.31 -22.28
C TRP A 47 22.21 -5.43 -23.07
N ASP A 48 21.86 -5.23 -24.33
CA ASP A 48 22.42 -4.15 -25.15
C ASP A 48 21.95 -2.79 -24.61
N ASN A 49 22.91 -1.88 -24.49
CA ASN A 49 22.73 -0.51 -24.07
C ASN A 49 22.07 0.32 -25.20
N THR A 50 20.78 0.10 -25.43
CA THR A 50 19.99 0.86 -26.41
C THR A 50 19.52 2.20 -25.84
N ALA A 51 19.17 3.14 -26.72
CA ALA A 51 18.56 4.41 -26.29
C ALA A 51 17.23 4.17 -25.55
N LEU A 52 16.48 3.13 -25.92
CA LEU A 52 15.23 2.76 -25.26
C LEU A 52 15.46 2.24 -23.84
N SER A 53 16.40 1.31 -23.63
CA SER A 53 16.66 0.77 -22.30
C SER A 53 17.20 1.85 -21.35
N LYS A 54 18.16 2.68 -21.81
CA LYS A 54 18.70 3.79 -21.01
C LYS A 54 17.64 4.80 -20.61
N THR A 55 16.72 5.16 -21.52
CA THR A 55 15.65 6.13 -21.22
C THR A 55 14.60 5.53 -20.30
N PHE A 56 14.20 4.27 -20.51
CA PHE A 56 13.20 3.61 -19.69
C PHE A 56 13.68 3.35 -18.25
N PHE A 57 14.92 2.89 -18.06
CA PHE A 57 15.49 2.63 -16.73
C PHE A 57 16.17 3.85 -16.09
N SER A 58 16.03 5.05 -16.69
CA SER A 58 16.59 6.28 -16.13
C SER A 58 15.95 6.64 -14.79
N ALA A 59 16.72 7.29 -13.91
CA ALA A 59 16.22 7.77 -12.62
C ALA A 59 15.05 8.77 -12.77
N GLU A 60 15.08 9.59 -13.83
CA GLU A 60 13.99 10.52 -14.17
C GLU A 60 12.70 9.77 -14.49
N ASN A 61 12.77 8.72 -15.34
CA ASN A 61 11.60 7.92 -15.69
C ASN A 61 11.07 7.14 -14.48
N MET A 62 11.95 6.61 -13.63
CA MET A 62 11.55 6.00 -12.36
C MET A 62 10.79 6.99 -11.47
N GLY A 63 11.26 8.24 -11.36
CA GLY A 63 10.55 9.29 -10.63
C GLY A 63 9.16 9.60 -11.20
N ILE A 64 9.03 9.61 -12.53
CA ILE A 64 7.73 9.76 -13.21
C ILE A 64 6.79 8.61 -12.85
N ILE A 65 7.28 7.37 -12.89
CA ILE A 65 6.47 6.19 -12.55
C ILE A 65 6.06 6.23 -11.07
N GLN A 66 6.96 6.55 -10.15
CA GLN A 66 6.65 6.65 -8.71
C GLN A 66 5.55 7.70 -8.44
N ASN A 67 5.67 8.89 -9.04
CA ASN A 67 4.65 9.91 -8.95
C ASN A 67 3.33 9.47 -9.61
N GLY A 68 3.41 8.74 -10.73
CA GLY A 68 2.26 8.15 -11.39
C GLY A 68 1.53 7.11 -10.53
N ILE A 69 2.27 6.25 -9.81
CA ILE A 69 1.70 5.28 -8.86
C ILE A 69 0.98 6.03 -7.74
N ARG A 70 1.64 7.04 -7.15
CA ARG A 70 1.06 7.85 -6.07
C ARG A 70 -0.23 8.53 -6.50
N ALA A 71 -0.23 9.18 -7.66
CA ALA A 71 -1.41 9.82 -8.22
C ALA A 71 -2.51 8.81 -8.59
N GLY A 72 -2.13 7.66 -9.16
CA GLY A 72 -3.04 6.59 -9.53
C GLY A 72 -3.77 5.99 -8.33
N VAL A 73 -3.06 5.68 -7.25
CA VAL A 73 -3.64 5.15 -6.01
C VAL A 73 -4.52 6.20 -5.31
N TYR A 74 -4.08 7.46 -5.27
CA TYR A 74 -4.89 8.56 -4.74
C TYR A 74 -6.21 8.71 -5.51
N LYS A 75 -6.17 8.68 -6.85
CA LYS A 75 -7.36 8.74 -7.69
C LYS A 75 -8.26 7.52 -7.51
N LYS A 76 -7.69 6.31 -7.50
CA LYS A 76 -8.43 5.05 -7.34
C LYS A 76 -9.13 4.93 -5.99
N SER A 77 -8.53 5.52 -4.95
CA SER A 77 -9.09 5.59 -3.60
C SER A 77 -10.06 6.75 -3.37
N ASN A 78 -10.45 7.49 -4.42
CA ASN A 78 -11.27 8.70 -4.29
C ASN A 78 -10.69 9.73 -3.30
N GLY A 79 -9.36 9.84 -3.27
CA GLY A 79 -8.63 10.78 -2.43
C GLY A 79 -8.43 10.36 -0.97
N GLN A 80 -8.70 9.08 -0.63
CA GLN A 80 -8.62 8.59 0.74
C GLN A 80 -7.20 8.19 1.17
N TYR A 81 -6.40 7.63 0.26
CA TYR A 81 -5.08 7.09 0.58
C TYR A 81 -3.96 7.93 -0.05
N ILE A 82 -3.07 8.45 0.80
CA ILE A 82 -1.83 9.11 0.39
C ILE A 82 -0.68 8.17 0.75
N ILE A 83 0.03 7.68 -0.27
CA ILE A 83 1.14 6.75 -0.11
C ILE A 83 2.48 7.47 -0.34
N SER A 84 3.55 6.93 0.26
CA SER A 84 4.92 7.34 -0.02
C SER A 84 5.45 6.67 -1.30
N ASP A 85 6.70 6.99 -1.65
CA ASP A 85 7.43 6.23 -2.67
C ASP A 85 7.51 4.75 -2.31
N GLN A 86 7.46 3.92 -3.36
CA GLN A 86 7.62 2.48 -3.25
C GLN A 86 9.10 2.11 -3.32
N ASP A 87 9.42 0.91 -2.85
CA ASP A 87 10.78 0.37 -2.92
C ASP A 87 11.33 0.39 -4.36
N GLY A 88 12.51 0.99 -4.52
CA GLY A 88 13.13 1.21 -5.82
C GLY A 88 13.56 -0.09 -6.49
N ASP A 89 13.97 -1.10 -5.71
CA ASP A 89 14.43 -2.37 -6.23
C ASP A 89 13.27 -3.22 -6.74
N THR A 90 12.16 -3.26 -5.99
CA THR A 90 10.89 -3.86 -6.43
C THR A 90 10.38 -3.20 -7.70
N LEU A 91 10.42 -1.86 -7.77
CA LEU A 91 10.04 -1.13 -8.98
C LEU A 91 10.93 -1.53 -10.18
N LYS A 92 12.25 -1.61 -10.00
CA LYS A 92 13.18 -2.05 -11.05
C LYS A 92 12.87 -3.47 -11.53
N ILE A 93 12.52 -4.40 -10.62
CA ILE A 93 12.12 -5.76 -10.98
C ILE A 93 10.86 -5.75 -11.87
N ILE A 94 9.84 -4.97 -11.50
CA ILE A 94 8.60 -4.84 -12.28
C ILE A 94 8.88 -4.20 -13.64
N MET A 95 9.66 -3.12 -13.67
CA MET A 95 10.05 -2.47 -14.92
C MET A 95 10.79 -3.45 -15.84
N ARG A 96 11.71 -4.26 -15.28
CA ARG A 96 12.47 -5.26 -16.03
C ARG A 96 11.57 -6.35 -16.61
N SER A 97 10.62 -6.87 -15.84
CA SER A 97 9.70 -7.91 -16.31
C SER A 97 8.79 -7.41 -17.44
N ILE A 98 8.29 -6.17 -17.35
CA ILE A 98 7.43 -5.56 -18.36
C ILE A 98 8.22 -5.23 -19.62
N PHE A 99 9.44 -4.71 -19.48
CA PHE A 99 10.35 -4.46 -20.59
C PHE A 99 10.63 -5.74 -21.38
N LEU A 100 10.94 -6.85 -20.70
CA LEU A 100 11.15 -8.16 -21.33
C LEU A 100 9.97 -8.65 -22.17
N GLN A 101 8.76 -8.42 -21.68
CA GLN A 101 7.55 -8.96 -22.30
C GLN A 101 6.99 -8.07 -23.42
N ASN A 102 7.18 -6.74 -23.33
CA ASN A 102 6.44 -5.77 -24.15
C ASN A 102 7.34 -4.80 -24.95
N ALA A 103 8.67 -4.84 -24.80
CA ALA A 103 9.54 -3.93 -25.53
C ALA A 103 9.54 -4.25 -27.04
N ALA A 104 9.11 -3.29 -27.85
CA ALA A 104 9.14 -3.39 -29.31
C ALA A 104 10.55 -3.18 -29.91
N ASN A 105 11.46 -2.55 -29.14
CA ASN A 105 12.84 -2.26 -29.52
C ASN A 105 12.99 -1.57 -30.88
N GLN A 106 12.03 -0.70 -31.25
CA GLN A 106 12.10 0.01 -32.52
C GLN A 106 13.13 1.15 -32.43
N PRO A 107 13.91 1.40 -33.49
CA PRO A 107 14.92 2.46 -33.50
C PRO A 107 14.31 3.87 -33.55
N THR A 108 13.03 3.99 -33.90
CA THR A 108 12.28 5.23 -34.01
C THR A 108 11.20 5.33 -32.93
N ASN A 109 10.77 6.55 -32.60
CA ASN A 109 9.73 6.80 -31.59
C ASN A 109 10.00 6.22 -30.18
N ILE A 110 11.20 6.45 -29.65
CA ILE A 110 11.59 5.99 -28.30
C ILE A 110 10.65 6.54 -27.23
N LYS A 111 10.24 7.80 -27.34
CA LYS A 111 9.32 8.44 -26.39
C LYS A 111 7.98 7.72 -26.31
N GLY A 112 7.34 7.44 -27.44
CA GLY A 112 6.06 6.72 -27.46
C GLY A 112 6.18 5.29 -26.91
N GLN A 113 7.29 4.61 -27.18
CA GLN A 113 7.57 3.29 -26.59
C GLN A 113 7.69 3.36 -25.07
N VAL A 114 8.42 4.35 -24.53
CA VAL A 114 8.55 4.55 -23.07
C VAL A 114 7.19 4.88 -22.45
N GLU A 115 6.38 5.75 -23.05
CA GLU A 115 5.04 6.08 -22.56
C GLU A 115 4.13 4.84 -22.52
N GLN A 116 4.19 3.98 -23.55
CA GLN A 116 3.42 2.74 -23.59
C GLN A 116 3.88 1.77 -22.50
N LEU A 117 5.19 1.57 -22.32
CA LEU A 117 5.73 0.71 -21.27
C LEU A 117 5.36 1.24 -19.88
N ASN A 118 5.52 2.54 -19.65
CA ASN A 118 5.14 3.19 -18.39
C ASN A 118 3.67 2.99 -18.08
N LYS A 119 2.78 3.05 -19.08
CA LYS A 119 1.35 2.81 -18.89
C LYS A 119 1.08 1.38 -18.41
N ILE A 120 1.78 0.38 -18.96
CA ILE A 120 1.65 -1.01 -18.53
C ILE A 120 2.15 -1.18 -17.09
N VAL A 121 3.30 -0.57 -16.75
CA VAL A 121 3.83 -0.55 -15.38
C VAL A 121 2.84 0.08 -14.40
N LEU A 122 2.28 1.23 -14.74
CA LEU A 122 1.33 1.94 -13.90
C LEU A 122 0.04 1.12 -13.69
N ASN A 123 -0.52 0.52 -14.73
CA ASN A 123 -1.72 -0.30 -14.61
C ASN A 123 -1.51 -1.47 -13.65
N TYR A 124 -0.37 -2.16 -13.74
CA TYR A 124 -0.03 -3.26 -12.84
C TYR A 124 0.22 -2.77 -11.41
N ALA A 125 1.08 -1.77 -11.24
CA ALA A 125 1.54 -1.32 -9.93
C ALA A 125 0.45 -0.61 -9.13
N VAL A 126 -0.39 0.21 -9.77
CA VAL A 126 -1.47 0.94 -9.08
C VAL A 126 -2.49 -0.03 -8.48
N ASP A 127 -2.84 -1.09 -9.19
CA ASP A 127 -3.82 -2.06 -8.72
C ASP A 127 -3.31 -2.84 -7.51
N GLN A 128 -2.05 -3.29 -7.56
CA GLN A 128 -1.40 -4.01 -6.47
C GLN A 128 -1.27 -3.11 -5.23
N VAL A 129 -0.67 -1.92 -5.37
CA VAL A 129 -0.42 -1.01 -4.24
C VAL A 129 -1.73 -0.55 -3.60
N TYR A 130 -2.79 -0.33 -4.38
CA TYR A 130 -4.10 0.00 -3.83
C TYR A 130 -4.68 -1.13 -2.96
N SER A 131 -4.57 -2.38 -3.41
CA SER A 131 -5.03 -3.54 -2.63
C SER A 131 -4.25 -3.67 -1.31
N GLU A 132 -2.93 -3.52 -1.37
CA GLU A 132 -2.08 -3.55 -0.19
C GLU A 132 -2.37 -2.39 0.78
N ALA A 133 -2.65 -1.19 0.26
CA ALA A 133 -3.03 -0.04 1.09
C ALA A 133 -4.32 -0.30 1.88
N ILE A 134 -5.32 -0.93 1.26
CA ILE A 134 -6.54 -1.35 1.96
C ILE A 134 -6.22 -2.39 3.04
N GLY A 135 -5.41 -3.39 2.70
CA GLY A 135 -4.99 -4.44 3.63
C GLY A 135 -4.28 -3.86 4.85
N TYR A 136 -3.34 -2.95 4.62
CA TYR A 136 -2.60 -2.26 5.68
C TYR A 136 -3.53 -1.43 6.57
N TYR A 137 -4.48 -0.70 5.99
CA TYR A 137 -5.43 0.08 6.78
C TYR A 137 -6.28 -0.82 7.67
N LYS A 138 -6.83 -1.91 7.12
CA LYS A 138 -7.59 -2.91 7.89
C LYS A 138 -6.74 -3.51 9.01
N TYR A 139 -5.50 -3.87 8.72
CA TYR A 139 -4.55 -4.37 9.73
C TYR A 139 -4.36 -3.36 10.87
N ILE A 140 -4.14 -2.07 10.57
CA ILE A 140 -4.02 -1.04 11.61
C ILE A 140 -5.30 -0.94 12.45
N GLN A 141 -6.47 -1.02 11.83
CA GLN A 141 -7.75 -1.02 12.55
C GLN A 141 -7.81 -2.21 13.51
N ASP A 142 -7.65 -3.43 13.01
CA ASP A 142 -7.76 -4.68 13.78
C ASP A 142 -6.70 -4.80 14.88
N ALA A 143 -5.50 -4.26 14.63
CA ALA A 143 -4.45 -4.17 15.64
C ALA A 143 -4.85 -3.22 16.77
N SER A 144 -5.50 -2.09 16.44
CA SER A 144 -5.82 -1.02 17.39
C SER A 144 -7.17 -1.18 18.08
N THR A 145 -8.12 -1.93 17.50
CA THR A 145 -9.47 -2.12 18.05
C THR A 145 -9.62 -3.46 18.73
N MET A 146 -10.45 -3.52 19.78
CA MET A 146 -10.81 -4.79 20.40
C MET A 146 -11.70 -5.59 19.44
N TYR A 147 -11.54 -6.91 19.41
CA TYR A 147 -12.41 -7.76 18.63
C TYR A 147 -13.86 -7.60 19.12
N THR A 148 -14.81 -7.60 18.19
CA THR A 148 -16.23 -7.67 18.55
C THR A 148 -16.61 -9.15 18.57
N PRO A 149 -17.10 -9.69 19.69
CA PRO A 149 -17.63 -11.05 19.73
C PRO A 149 -18.68 -11.26 18.65
N MET A 150 -18.78 -12.47 18.10
CA MET A 150 -19.88 -12.82 17.21
C MET A 150 -21.20 -12.66 17.96
N ASP A 151 -22.20 -12.09 17.28
CA ASP A 151 -23.54 -11.98 17.84
C ASP A 151 -24.07 -13.37 18.20
N PRO A 152 -24.80 -13.51 19.32
CA PRO A 152 -25.43 -14.77 19.67
C PRO A 152 -26.46 -15.17 18.60
N PRO A 153 -26.74 -16.47 18.42
CA PRO A 153 -27.74 -16.91 17.47
C PRO A 153 -29.11 -16.32 17.83
N ILE A 154 -29.76 -15.71 16.84
CA ILE A 154 -31.13 -15.24 16.98
C ILE A 154 -32.10 -16.41 16.71
N MET A 155 -33.13 -16.52 17.54
CA MET A 155 -34.21 -17.49 17.30
C MET A 155 -34.98 -17.05 16.04
N SER A 156 -35.08 -17.94 15.06
CA SER A 156 -35.77 -17.66 13.79
C SER A 156 -37.30 -17.76 13.89
N SER A 157 -37.82 -18.42 14.94
CA SER A 157 -39.25 -18.58 15.19
C SER A 157 -39.72 -17.72 16.37
N ASN A 158 -40.94 -17.19 16.25
CA ASN A 158 -41.60 -16.48 17.34
C ASN A 158 -42.08 -17.48 18.40
N ASN A 159 -41.66 -17.30 19.65
CA ASN A 159 -42.09 -18.11 20.80
C ASN A 159 -43.15 -17.39 21.65
N ASP A 160 -44.09 -16.71 20.98
CA ASP A 160 -45.07 -15.84 21.64
C ASP A 160 -46.20 -16.62 22.34
N LYS A 161 -46.22 -17.96 22.20
CA LYS A 161 -47.24 -18.86 22.75
C LYS A 161 -46.70 -19.68 23.94
N GLN A 162 -46.01 -19.03 24.87
CA GLN A 162 -45.58 -19.69 26.10
C GLN A 162 -46.75 -19.79 27.10
N LEU A 163 -47.05 -21.02 27.53
CA LEU A 163 -48.01 -21.24 28.61
C LEU A 163 -47.38 -20.83 29.94
N VAL A 164 -48.00 -19.86 30.62
CA VAL A 164 -47.63 -19.48 31.98
C VAL A 164 -48.51 -20.24 32.96
N LEU A 165 -47.89 -20.89 33.96
CA LEU A 165 -48.62 -21.54 35.04
C LEU A 165 -49.30 -20.45 35.88
N LYS A 166 -50.63 -20.50 36.01
CA LYS A 166 -51.34 -19.59 36.92
C LYS A 166 -51.04 -19.99 38.37
N PRO A 167 -50.66 -19.05 39.26
CA PRO A 167 -50.51 -19.35 40.68
C PRO A 167 -51.86 -19.78 41.28
N TRP A 168 -51.82 -20.68 42.26
CA TRP A 168 -53.00 -21.32 42.84
C TRP A 168 -53.59 -20.57 44.06
N PHE A 169 -53.09 -19.37 44.35
CA PHE A 169 -53.57 -18.45 45.38
C PHE A 169 -53.03 -17.04 45.11
#